data_AF-A0A9P4QR26-F1
#
_entry.id   AF-A0A9P4QR26-F1
#
_cell.length_a   1.000
_cell.length_b   1.000
_cell.length_c   1.000
_cell.angle_alpha   90.00
_cell.angle_beta   90.00
_cell.angle_gamma   90.00
#
_symmetry.space_group_name_H-M   'P 1'
#
loop_
_entity.id
_entity.type
_entity.pdbx_description
1 polymer ?
#
loop_
_entity_poly.entity_id
_entity_poly.type
_entity_poly.pdbx_seq_one_letter_code
_entity_poly.pdbx_strand_id
1 'polypeptide(L)'
;MKTTAAIESNNFFSTKLDIDTSKTQINMPDIVFAFGPSHSFYFFAGHTRHFSKIPEQFKRYVLESPENEMKRLKQPQCVALGPTEQEYYTMYQTMEDTDRYTYDFQSSHPELMNWLKPLSKVVGTHVAIGPRRTFYACVPTLTNGGTFYSPSIPADLKSLLDDNASADPNRKFTAQVSLGYGDSWYVLWPNGEVSWDFKGHYDELDTIMETLPEKCILHLVLNPWERGQYFMVLEDGEVKFCLPEEYAGEIEDAIKDHQNQWQTKRISSIKGGKAQSHIVGANKIHMVLKDGRRRDKDGPDAPPPYDGGSV
;
A
#
# COMPACT_ATOMS: atom_id res chain seq x y z
N MET A 1 1.78 60.49 1.71
CA MET A 1 0.84 59.59 1.01
C MET A 1 1.19 58.16 1.38
N LYS A 2 0.35 57.50 2.20
CA LYS A 2 0.48 56.08 2.56
C LYS A 2 -0.67 55.35 1.88
N THR A 3 -0.37 54.43 0.99
CA THR A 3 -1.36 53.62 0.28
C THR A 3 -1.42 52.26 0.96
N THR A 4 -2.50 52.01 1.70
CA THR A 4 -2.79 50.72 2.33
C THR A 4 -3.58 49.89 1.33
N ALA A 5 -2.99 48.80 0.83
CA ALA A 5 -3.70 47.84 -0.02
C ALA A 5 -4.46 46.84 0.87
N ALA A 6 -5.78 46.77 0.68
CA ALA A 6 -6.64 45.78 1.31
C ALA A 6 -6.47 44.43 0.60
N ILE A 7 -6.27 43.36 1.37
CA ILE A 7 -6.27 41.98 0.88
C ILE A 7 -7.71 41.49 0.95
N GLU A 8 -8.34 41.29 -0.21
CA GLU A 8 -9.64 40.66 -0.32
C GLU A 8 -9.51 39.15 -0.03
N SER A 9 -10.24 38.69 0.98
CA SER A 9 -10.39 37.28 1.31
C SER A 9 -11.28 36.59 0.27
N ASN A 10 -10.67 35.79 -0.61
CA ASN A 10 -11.41 34.91 -1.50
C ASN A 10 -12.12 33.81 -0.70
N ASN A 11 -13.45 33.95 -0.58
CA ASN A 11 -14.34 32.89 -0.12
C ASN A 11 -14.32 31.74 -1.13
N PHE A 12 -13.55 30.70 -0.83
CA PHE A 12 -13.55 29.45 -1.57
C PHE A 12 -14.89 28.75 -1.33
N PHE A 13 -15.77 28.73 -2.34
CA PHE A 13 -17.00 27.96 -2.32
C PHE A 13 -16.66 26.46 -2.20
N SER A 14 -17.01 25.86 -1.07
CA SER A 14 -16.97 24.41 -0.88
C SER A 14 -18.17 23.79 -1.62
N THR A 15 -17.99 23.47 -2.90
CA THR A 15 -18.88 22.53 -3.59
C THR A 15 -18.59 21.14 -3.04
N LYS A 16 -19.55 20.55 -2.32
CA LYS A 16 -19.52 19.14 -1.93
C LYS A 16 -19.43 18.31 -3.23
N LEU A 17 -18.25 17.76 -3.47
CA LEU A 17 -18.05 16.79 -4.53
C LEU A 17 -18.62 15.47 -4.00
N ASP A 18 -19.82 15.11 -4.45
CA ASP A 18 -20.41 13.79 -4.18
C ASP A 18 -19.67 12.75 -5.04
N ILE A 19 -18.49 12.34 -4.57
CA ILE A 19 -17.79 11.18 -5.14
C ILE A 19 -18.64 9.95 -4.80
N ASP A 20 -19.17 9.26 -5.81
CA ASP A 20 -19.86 7.97 -5.64
C ASP A 20 -18.84 6.90 -5.21
N THR A 21 -18.46 6.90 -3.94
CA THR A 21 -17.51 5.96 -3.33
C THR A 21 -18.01 4.52 -3.29
N SER A 22 -19.23 4.25 -3.79
CA SER A 22 -19.84 2.92 -3.77
C SER A 22 -19.42 2.03 -4.95
N LYS A 23 -18.87 2.60 -6.03
CA LYS A 23 -18.59 1.87 -7.28
C LYS A 23 -17.12 1.52 -7.54
N THR A 24 -16.17 2.09 -6.79
CA THR A 24 -14.73 1.88 -7.01
C THR A 24 -14.03 1.52 -5.70
N GLN A 25 -14.44 0.39 -5.11
CA GLN A 25 -13.74 -0.19 -3.97
C GLN A 25 -12.94 -1.38 -4.45
N ILE A 26 -11.62 -1.19 -4.52
CA ILE A 26 -10.69 -2.29 -4.68
C ILE A 26 -10.64 -3.03 -3.35
N ASN A 27 -10.97 -4.31 -3.38
CA ASN A 27 -10.81 -5.18 -2.23
C ASN A 27 -9.32 -5.32 -1.94
N MET A 28 -8.90 -5.02 -0.71
CA MET A 28 -7.52 -5.27 -0.30
C MET A 28 -7.21 -6.75 -0.49
N PRO A 29 -6.05 -7.10 -1.08
CA PRO A 29 -5.69 -8.48 -1.27
C PRO A 29 -5.49 -9.14 0.10
N ASP A 30 -5.99 -10.37 0.24
CA ASP A 30 -5.70 -11.22 1.40
C ASP A 30 -4.28 -11.81 1.36
N ILE A 31 -3.52 -11.45 0.31
CA ILE A 31 -2.10 -11.74 0.12
C ILE A 31 -1.34 -10.42 0.03
N VAL A 32 -0.25 -10.28 0.78
CA VAL A 32 0.67 -9.13 0.72
C VAL A 32 2.09 -9.64 0.60
N PHE A 33 2.87 -9.06 -0.30
CA PHE A 33 4.30 -9.33 -0.45
C PHE A 33 5.07 -8.01 -0.40
N ALA A 34 6.22 -7.99 0.26
CA ALA A 34 7.13 -6.85 0.25
C ALA A 34 8.56 -7.34 0.08
N PHE A 35 9.25 -6.84 -0.94
CA PHE A 35 10.70 -7.01 -1.07
C PHE A 35 11.41 -6.11 -0.06
N GLY A 36 12.58 -6.55 0.39
CA GLY A 36 13.54 -5.76 1.13
C GLY A 36 14.97 -5.94 0.60
N PRO A 37 15.94 -5.14 1.10
CA PRO A 37 17.33 -5.20 0.70
C PRO A 37 17.98 -6.51 1.14
N SER A 38 19.16 -6.83 0.61
CA SER A 38 19.98 -7.97 1.06
C SER A 38 19.23 -9.31 1.07
N HIS A 39 18.37 -9.52 0.07
CA HIS A 39 17.56 -10.74 -0.05
C HIS A 39 16.52 -10.92 1.09
N SER A 40 16.05 -9.81 1.68
CA SER A 40 14.97 -9.83 2.67
C SER A 40 13.60 -9.75 2.00
N PHE A 41 12.58 -10.32 2.64
CA PHE A 41 11.20 -10.21 2.19
C PHE A 41 10.23 -10.42 3.35
N TYR A 42 9.00 -9.95 3.15
CA TYR A 42 7.84 -10.27 3.97
C TYR A 42 6.71 -10.77 3.08
N PHE A 43 6.10 -11.87 3.48
CA PHE A 43 4.94 -12.45 2.81
C PHE A 43 3.85 -12.78 3.83
N PHE A 44 2.62 -12.45 3.48
CA PHE A 44 1.41 -12.75 4.22
C PHE A 44 0.38 -13.33 3.26
N ALA A 45 -0.26 -14.45 3.62
CA ALA A 45 -1.39 -15.01 2.91
C ALA A 45 -2.44 -15.53 3.91
N GLY A 46 -3.43 -14.69 4.20
CA GLY A 46 -4.52 -14.99 5.13
C GLY A 46 -4.06 -15.21 6.59
N HIS A 47 -3.64 -16.42 6.91
CA HIS A 47 -3.19 -16.81 8.26
C HIS A 47 -1.71 -17.23 8.29
N THR A 48 -1.10 -17.42 7.12
CA THR A 48 0.29 -17.84 6.99
C THR A 48 1.18 -16.64 6.75
N ARG A 49 2.38 -16.66 7.34
CA ARG A 49 3.39 -15.60 7.23
C ARG A 49 4.75 -16.23 7.01
N HIS A 50 5.48 -15.72 6.05
CA HIS A 50 6.87 -16.07 5.79
C HIS A 50 7.68 -14.79 5.70
N PHE A 51 8.92 -14.81 6.17
CA PHE A 51 9.79 -13.66 6.08
C PHE A 51 11.25 -14.08 6.22
N SER A 52 12.12 -13.32 5.56
CA SER A 52 13.56 -13.43 5.71
C SER A 52 14.15 -12.05 6.01
N LYS A 53 15.01 -11.98 7.02
CA LYS A 53 15.79 -10.78 7.39
C LYS A 53 14.98 -9.46 7.53
N ILE A 54 13.76 -9.53 8.05
CA ILE A 54 12.97 -8.33 8.35
C ILE A 54 13.50 -7.58 9.59
N PRO A 55 13.26 -6.26 9.69
CA PRO A 55 13.71 -5.46 10.83
C PRO A 55 13.24 -6.01 12.19
N GLU A 56 14.11 -5.97 13.19
CA GLU A 56 13.81 -6.51 14.51
C GLU A 56 12.65 -5.77 15.20
N GLN A 57 12.56 -4.46 14.99
CA GLN A 57 11.44 -3.66 15.47
C GLN A 57 10.11 -4.10 14.83
N PHE A 58 10.11 -4.43 13.53
CA PHE A 58 8.92 -4.99 12.86
C PHE A 58 8.51 -6.29 13.55
N LYS A 59 9.43 -7.23 13.77
CA LYS A 59 9.10 -8.50 14.46
C LYS A 59 8.51 -8.25 15.85
N ARG A 60 9.23 -7.50 16.68
CA ARG A 60 8.86 -7.27 18.08
C ARG A 60 7.54 -6.51 18.22
N TYR A 61 7.34 -5.43 17.49
CA TYR A 61 6.19 -4.54 17.70
C TYR A 61 4.97 -4.92 16.86
N VAL A 62 5.17 -5.52 15.68
CA VAL A 62 4.09 -5.81 14.73
C VAL A 62 3.65 -7.26 14.83
N LEU A 63 4.60 -8.20 14.83
CA LEU A 63 4.29 -9.63 14.77
C LEU A 63 4.06 -10.23 16.16
N GLU A 64 4.94 -9.89 17.12
CA GLU A 64 4.94 -10.49 18.45
C GLU A 64 4.16 -9.67 19.47
N SER A 65 4.25 -8.34 19.42
CA SER A 65 3.62 -7.38 20.35
C SER A 65 3.58 -7.91 21.80
N PRO A 66 4.74 -8.21 22.43
CA PRO A 66 4.81 -8.97 23.68
C PRO A 66 4.09 -8.29 24.85
N GLU A 67 3.90 -6.98 24.77
CA GLU A 67 3.19 -6.19 25.78
C GLU A 67 1.66 -6.36 25.71
N ASN A 68 1.11 -6.68 24.54
CA ASN A 68 -0.32 -6.88 24.35
C ASN A 68 -0.61 -7.63 23.05
N GLU A 69 -1.05 -8.88 23.17
CA GLU A 69 -1.36 -9.75 22.02
C GLU A 69 -2.48 -9.20 21.13
N MET A 70 -3.41 -8.41 21.69
CA MET A 70 -4.48 -7.79 20.92
C MET A 70 -3.95 -6.75 19.92
N LYS A 71 -2.73 -6.22 20.15
CA LYS A 71 -2.06 -5.27 19.25
C LYS A 71 -1.28 -5.96 18.12
N ARG A 72 -1.18 -7.29 18.12
CA ARG A 72 -0.51 -8.05 17.04
C ARG A 72 -1.19 -7.79 15.70
N LEU A 73 -0.39 -7.85 14.64
CA LEU A 73 -0.89 -7.82 13.27
C LEU A 73 -1.88 -8.97 13.06
N LYS A 74 -3.08 -8.63 12.62
CA LYS A 74 -4.12 -9.53 12.11
C LYS A 74 -4.06 -9.57 10.59
N GLN A 75 -4.15 -8.41 9.94
CA GLN A 75 -4.14 -8.27 8.48
C GLN A 75 -3.28 -7.06 8.05
N PRO A 76 -2.23 -7.25 7.25
CA PRO A 76 -1.48 -6.13 6.69
C PRO A 76 -2.34 -5.38 5.66
N GLN A 77 -2.24 -4.06 5.67
CA GLN A 77 -2.82 -3.17 4.68
C GLN A 77 -1.74 -2.58 3.76
N CYS A 78 -0.56 -2.28 4.31
CA CYS A 78 0.59 -1.86 3.53
C CYS A 78 1.85 -2.31 4.27
N VAL A 79 2.82 -2.86 3.55
CA VAL A 79 4.15 -3.19 4.07
C VAL A 79 5.17 -2.70 3.07
N ALA A 80 6.15 -1.92 3.52
CA ALA A 80 7.30 -1.54 2.72
C ALA A 80 8.56 -1.73 3.55
N LEU A 81 9.53 -2.47 3.03
CA LEU A 81 10.84 -2.61 3.66
C LEU A 81 11.77 -1.51 3.11
N GLY A 82 12.48 -0.84 4.01
CA GLY A 82 13.35 0.26 3.67
C GLY A 82 14.65 -0.18 3.00
N PRO A 83 15.48 0.75 2.53
CA PRO A 83 16.73 0.45 1.85
C PRO A 83 17.81 -0.15 2.78
N THR A 84 17.57 -0.14 4.10
CA THR A 84 18.41 -0.79 5.10
C THR A 84 17.61 -1.86 5.84
N GLU A 85 18.31 -2.84 6.42
CA GLU A 85 17.68 -3.97 7.14
C GLU A 85 16.97 -3.57 8.44
N GLN A 86 17.06 -2.30 8.84
CA GLN A 86 16.41 -1.76 10.04
C GLN A 86 15.15 -0.97 9.73
N GLU A 87 14.97 -0.56 8.47
CA GLU A 87 13.95 0.42 8.11
C GLU A 87 12.73 -0.27 7.52
N TYR A 88 11.55 0.26 7.84
CA TYR A 88 10.28 -0.26 7.35
C TYR A 88 9.15 0.75 7.50
N TYR A 89 8.08 0.47 6.78
CA TYR A 89 6.73 0.96 6.99
C TYR A 89 5.79 -0.23 7.11
N THR A 90 4.86 -0.18 8.04
CA THR A 90 3.69 -1.04 7.96
C THR A 90 2.46 -0.36 8.49
N MET A 91 1.35 -0.61 7.81
CA MET A 91 -0.01 -0.31 8.25
C MET A 91 -0.77 -1.63 8.24
N TYR A 92 -1.52 -1.88 9.32
CA TYR A 92 -2.17 -3.16 9.53
C TYR A 92 -3.36 -3.03 10.46
N GLN A 93 -4.31 -3.94 10.30
CA GLN A 93 -5.36 -4.18 11.28
C GLN A 93 -4.82 -5.10 12.38
N THR A 94 -5.15 -4.79 13.63
CA THR A 94 -4.80 -5.58 14.80
C THR A 94 -5.84 -6.67 15.12
N MET A 95 -5.54 -7.54 16.08
CA MET A 95 -6.49 -8.54 16.57
C MET A 95 -7.72 -7.93 17.27
N GLU A 96 -7.63 -6.70 17.78
CA GLU A 96 -8.76 -5.91 18.31
C GLU A 96 -9.52 -5.11 17.22
N ASP A 97 -9.28 -5.40 15.94
CA ASP A 97 -9.89 -4.73 14.79
C ASP A 97 -9.61 -3.21 14.74
N THR A 98 -8.49 -2.78 15.31
CA THR A 98 -8.00 -1.39 15.21
C THR A 98 -6.94 -1.27 14.13
N ASP A 99 -6.99 -0.19 13.35
CA ASP A 99 -5.94 0.14 12.40
C ASP A 99 -4.74 0.73 13.16
N ARG A 100 -3.54 0.21 12.88
CA ARG A 100 -2.27 0.71 13.38
C ARG A 100 -1.29 0.90 12.23
N TYR A 101 -0.30 1.75 12.45
CA TYR A 101 0.89 1.78 11.63
C TYR A 101 2.11 1.98 12.53
N THR A 102 3.25 1.54 12.04
CA THR A 102 4.57 1.81 12.63
C THR A 102 5.57 1.92 11.49
N TYR A 103 6.58 2.75 11.69
CA TYR A 103 7.59 3.01 10.69
C TYR A 103 8.91 3.38 11.34
N ASP A 104 9.99 3.10 10.64
CA ASP A 104 11.33 3.59 10.92
C ASP A 104 12.04 3.83 9.58
N PHE A 105 12.25 5.10 9.23
CA PHE A 105 13.07 5.52 8.09
C PHE A 105 14.01 6.67 8.48
N GLN A 106 14.40 6.73 9.76
CA GLN A 106 15.11 7.88 10.29
C GLN A 106 16.44 8.15 9.56
N SER A 107 17.06 7.09 9.02
CA SER A 107 18.38 7.16 8.39
C SER A 107 18.31 7.47 6.90
N SER A 108 17.33 6.91 6.19
CA SER A 108 17.25 6.98 4.72
C SER A 108 16.24 8.00 4.19
N HIS A 109 15.13 8.26 4.90
CA HIS A 109 14.04 9.13 4.44
C HIS A 109 13.48 10.05 5.56
N PRO A 110 14.30 10.92 6.16
CA PRO A 110 13.84 11.84 7.20
C PRO A 110 12.69 12.77 6.75
N GLU A 111 12.64 13.11 5.46
CA GLU A 111 11.54 13.89 4.86
C GLU A 111 10.22 13.13 4.86
N LEU A 112 10.23 11.82 4.60
CA LEU A 112 9.03 10.97 4.66
C LEU A 112 8.53 10.87 6.10
N MET A 113 9.44 10.69 7.06
CA MET A 113 9.13 10.68 8.49
C MET A 113 8.45 11.98 8.93
N ASN A 114 9.01 13.12 8.53
CA ASN A 114 8.44 14.42 8.86
C ASN A 114 7.05 14.63 8.25
N TRP A 115 6.82 14.10 7.05
CA TRP A 115 5.52 14.13 6.39
C TRP A 115 4.49 13.20 7.05
N LEU A 116 4.90 12.00 7.49
CA LEU A 116 4.02 11.03 8.16
C LEU A 116 3.66 11.42 9.61
N LYS A 117 4.55 12.13 10.33
CA LYS A 117 4.37 12.52 11.74
C LYS A 117 3.02 13.23 12.04
N PRO A 118 2.59 14.27 11.29
CA PRO A 118 1.28 14.91 11.52
C PRO A 118 0.10 14.02 11.09
N LEU A 119 0.33 12.98 10.29
CA LEU A 119 -0.68 12.06 9.75
C LEU A 119 -0.91 10.85 10.66
N SER A 120 -0.43 10.92 11.91
CA SER A 120 -0.40 9.80 12.84
C SER A 120 -1.76 9.21 13.25
N LYS A 121 -2.86 9.80 12.79
CA LYS A 121 -4.23 9.34 13.03
C LYS A 121 -4.96 8.97 11.74
N VAL A 122 -4.28 9.02 10.60
CA VAL A 122 -4.87 8.80 9.29
C VAL A 122 -4.60 7.37 8.83
N VAL A 123 -5.67 6.67 8.48
CA VAL A 123 -5.65 5.29 7.97
C VAL A 123 -5.69 5.33 6.44
N GLY A 124 -5.16 4.29 5.79
CA GLY A 124 -5.19 4.14 4.33
C GLY A 124 -3.90 4.57 3.64
N THR A 125 -2.83 4.81 4.40
CA THR A 125 -1.55 5.22 3.85
C THR A 125 -0.88 4.07 3.08
N HIS A 126 -0.61 4.31 1.79
CA HIS A 126 0.23 3.44 0.96
C HIS A 126 1.64 4.03 0.88
N VAL A 127 2.66 3.21 1.06
CA VAL A 127 4.07 3.60 0.91
C VAL A 127 4.76 2.60 -0.01
N ALA A 128 5.56 3.11 -0.95
CA ALA A 128 6.44 2.33 -1.80
C ALA A 128 7.86 2.89 -1.70
N ILE A 129 8.83 2.00 -1.50
CA ILE A 129 10.25 2.31 -1.47
C ILE A 129 10.87 1.80 -2.76
N GLY A 130 11.67 2.64 -3.40
CA GLY A 130 12.32 2.36 -4.67
C GLY A 130 13.84 2.41 -4.60
N PRO A 131 14.53 2.20 -5.74
CA PRO A 131 15.98 2.28 -5.80
C PRO A 131 16.47 3.69 -5.45
N ARG A 132 17.73 3.80 -5.02
CA ARG A 132 18.40 5.10 -4.74
C ARG A 132 17.64 6.00 -3.76
N ARG A 133 16.99 5.40 -2.75
CA ARG A 133 16.17 6.11 -1.74
C ARG A 133 15.02 6.91 -2.35
N THR A 134 14.49 6.44 -3.48
CA THR A 134 13.23 6.98 -3.99
C THR A 134 12.09 6.43 -3.16
N PHE A 135 11.04 7.22 -3.00
CA PHE A 135 9.83 6.75 -2.33
C PHE A 135 8.60 7.43 -2.91
N TYR A 136 7.47 6.77 -2.70
CA TYR A 136 6.14 7.29 -2.93
C TYR A 136 5.30 7.00 -1.69
N ALA A 137 4.50 7.96 -1.27
CA ALA A 137 3.53 7.81 -0.18
C ALA A 137 2.22 8.50 -0.57
N CYS A 138 1.09 7.85 -0.27
CA CYS A 138 -0.23 8.37 -0.54
C CYS A 138 -1.13 8.12 0.65
N VAL A 139 -1.79 9.17 1.12
CA VAL A 139 -2.79 9.12 2.18
C VAL A 139 -4.12 9.56 1.57
N PRO A 140 -5.02 8.63 1.24
CA PRO A 140 -6.25 8.91 0.50
C PRO A 140 -7.32 9.48 1.42
N THR A 141 -7.13 10.71 1.91
CA THR A 141 -8.15 11.44 2.69
C THR A 141 -8.38 12.85 2.18
N LEU A 142 -9.62 13.33 2.28
CA LEU A 142 -10.02 14.62 1.71
C LEU A 142 -9.49 15.82 2.49
N THR A 143 -9.32 15.70 3.81
CA THR A 143 -9.00 16.84 4.68
C THR A 143 -7.51 17.02 4.94
N ASN A 144 -6.78 15.93 5.22
CA ASN A 144 -5.36 15.95 5.57
C ASN A 144 -4.54 14.98 4.71
N GLY A 145 -5.13 14.40 3.67
CA GLY A 145 -4.49 13.44 2.79
C GLY A 145 -3.75 14.13 1.66
N GLY A 146 -2.94 13.34 0.97
CA GLY A 146 -2.14 13.82 -0.13
C GLY A 146 -1.21 12.74 -0.64
N THR A 147 -0.56 13.08 -1.74
CA THR A 147 0.53 12.31 -2.32
C THR A 147 1.83 13.03 -2.02
N PHE A 148 2.84 12.29 -1.60
CA PHE A 148 4.18 12.79 -1.32
C PHE A 148 5.20 11.80 -1.86
N TYR A 149 6.20 12.28 -2.58
CA TYR A 149 7.20 11.43 -3.19
C TYR A 149 8.56 12.13 -3.18
N SER A 150 9.63 11.34 -3.24
CA SER A 150 11.00 11.84 -3.31
C SER A 150 11.22 12.71 -4.57
N PRO A 151 12.02 13.78 -4.52
CA PRO A 151 12.39 14.57 -5.70
C PRO A 151 13.07 13.76 -6.82
N SER A 152 13.59 12.58 -6.50
CA SER A 152 14.33 11.67 -7.39
C SER A 152 13.47 10.56 -8.01
N ILE A 153 12.14 10.58 -7.83
CA ILE A 153 11.23 9.62 -8.49
C ILE A 153 11.35 9.75 -10.04
N PRO A 154 11.12 8.67 -10.82
CA PRO A 154 11.19 8.75 -12.29
C PRO A 154 10.37 9.91 -12.85
N ALA A 155 10.95 10.69 -13.78
CA ALA A 155 10.39 11.96 -14.23
C ALA A 155 9.06 11.80 -15.00
N ASP A 156 8.94 10.71 -15.74
CA ASP A 156 7.73 10.26 -16.42
C ASP A 156 6.64 9.86 -15.42
N LEU A 157 6.98 9.09 -14.38
CA LEU A 157 6.05 8.80 -13.28
C LEU A 157 5.59 10.09 -12.57
N LYS A 158 6.52 11.00 -12.29
CA LYS A 158 6.19 12.30 -11.69
C LYS A 158 5.17 13.06 -12.55
N SER A 159 5.43 13.14 -13.85
CA SER A 159 4.53 13.82 -14.80
C SER A 159 3.16 13.15 -14.82
N LEU A 160 3.12 11.81 -14.87
CA LEU A 160 1.87 11.04 -14.79
C LEU A 160 1.08 11.34 -13.51
N LEU A 161 1.75 11.35 -12.35
CA LEU A 161 1.10 11.61 -11.06
C LEU A 161 0.56 13.05 -10.98
N ASP A 162 1.34 14.03 -11.41
CA ASP A 162 0.96 15.45 -11.36
C ASP A 162 -0.18 15.76 -12.34
N ASP A 163 -0.11 15.25 -13.57
CA ASP A 163 -1.13 15.45 -14.60
C ASP A 163 -2.47 14.82 -14.17
N ASN A 164 -2.44 13.57 -13.69
CA ASN A 164 -3.66 12.88 -13.25
C ASN A 164 -4.28 13.51 -12.01
N ALA A 165 -3.45 13.96 -11.05
CA ALA A 165 -3.96 14.65 -9.87
C ALA A 165 -4.69 15.96 -10.20
N SER A 166 -4.32 16.60 -11.32
CA SER A 166 -4.96 17.84 -11.79
C SER A 166 -6.19 17.58 -12.67
N ALA A 167 -6.21 16.50 -13.45
CA ALA A 167 -7.19 16.26 -14.50
C ALA A 167 -8.43 15.46 -14.05
N ASP A 168 -8.28 14.49 -13.14
CA ASP A 168 -9.36 13.63 -12.69
C ASP A 168 -9.40 13.51 -11.16
N PRO A 169 -10.44 14.05 -10.49
CA PRO A 169 -10.61 13.91 -9.05
C PRO A 169 -10.57 12.45 -8.55
N ASN A 170 -10.97 11.47 -9.38
CA ASN A 170 -10.93 10.05 -9.04
C ASN A 170 -9.52 9.44 -9.10
N ARG A 171 -8.57 10.12 -9.75
CA ARG A 171 -7.16 9.75 -9.84
C ARG A 171 -6.26 10.64 -8.99
N LYS A 172 -6.84 11.48 -8.12
CA LYS A 172 -6.10 12.26 -7.14
C LYS A 172 -5.25 11.41 -6.21
N PHE A 173 -5.70 10.19 -5.93
CA PHE A 173 -4.99 9.22 -5.10
C PHE A 173 -4.77 7.94 -5.89
N THR A 174 -3.64 7.28 -5.66
CA THR A 174 -3.38 5.95 -6.21
C THR A 174 -3.84 4.88 -5.23
N ALA A 175 -4.35 3.76 -5.71
CA ALA A 175 -4.59 2.60 -4.86
C ALA A 175 -3.27 1.89 -4.49
N GLN A 176 -2.36 1.76 -5.46
CA GLN A 176 -1.03 1.22 -5.25
C GLN A 176 -0.03 1.89 -6.18
N VAL A 177 1.19 2.09 -5.69
CA VAL A 177 2.37 2.37 -6.51
C VAL A 177 3.44 1.33 -6.16
N SER A 178 4.19 0.88 -7.15
CA SER A 178 5.41 0.10 -6.95
C SER A 178 6.57 0.76 -7.68
N LEU A 179 7.71 0.85 -7.02
CA LEU A 179 8.95 1.35 -7.59
C LEU A 179 9.92 0.17 -7.74
N GLY A 180 10.36 -0.09 -8.96
CA GLY A 180 11.20 -1.24 -9.30
C GLY A 180 12.63 -0.83 -9.67
N TYR A 181 13.43 -1.84 -10.02
CA TYR A 181 14.80 -1.70 -10.48
C TYR A 181 14.90 -0.80 -11.71
N GLY A 182 15.95 0.03 -11.77
CA GLY A 182 16.27 0.85 -12.95
C GLY A 182 15.18 1.83 -13.36
N ASP A 183 14.60 2.55 -12.40
CA ASP A 183 13.55 3.55 -12.63
C ASP A 183 12.23 2.98 -13.20
N SER A 184 12.05 1.67 -13.08
CA SER A 184 10.79 1.00 -13.40
C SER A 184 9.70 1.37 -12.40
N TRP A 185 8.45 1.44 -12.85
CA TRP A 185 7.34 1.73 -11.97
C TRP A 185 6.01 1.14 -12.45
N TYR A 186 5.10 1.00 -11.50
CA TYR A 186 3.71 0.59 -11.69
C TYR A 186 2.78 1.42 -10.82
N VAL A 187 1.60 1.75 -11.34
CA VAL A 187 0.52 2.45 -10.66
C VAL A 187 -0.79 1.71 -10.88
N LEU A 188 -1.47 1.36 -9.78
CA LEU A 188 -2.87 0.94 -9.76
C LEU A 188 -3.73 2.14 -9.32
N TRP A 189 -4.65 2.54 -10.19
CA TRP A 189 -5.59 3.62 -9.91
C TRP A 189 -6.82 3.08 -9.16
N PRO A 190 -7.54 3.92 -8.39
CA PRO A 190 -8.71 3.49 -7.61
C PRO A 190 -9.85 2.89 -8.44
N ASN A 191 -9.91 3.21 -9.74
CA ASN A 191 -10.89 2.68 -10.69
C ASN A 191 -10.49 1.32 -11.31
N GLY A 192 -9.39 0.73 -10.84
CA GLY A 192 -8.84 -0.54 -11.32
C GLY A 192 -7.97 -0.41 -12.57
N GLU A 193 -7.86 0.78 -13.17
CA GLU A 193 -6.95 0.99 -14.29
C GLU A 193 -5.50 0.95 -13.80
N VAL A 194 -4.61 0.56 -14.70
CA VAL A 194 -3.19 0.44 -14.42
C VAL A 194 -2.37 1.31 -15.36
N SER A 195 -1.21 1.75 -14.91
CA SER A 195 -0.20 2.42 -15.72
C SER A 195 1.16 1.92 -15.29
N TRP A 196 2.05 1.65 -16.23
CA TRP A 196 3.37 1.12 -15.93
C TRP A 196 4.39 1.56 -16.97
N ASP A 197 5.66 1.55 -16.55
CA ASP A 197 6.81 1.58 -17.44
C ASP A 197 7.93 0.79 -16.75
N PHE A 198 8.25 -0.39 -17.29
CA PHE A 198 9.25 -1.27 -16.72
C PHE A 198 10.65 -1.06 -17.29
N LYS A 199 10.87 -0.05 -18.16
CA LYS A 199 12.19 0.32 -18.70
C LYS A 199 13.01 -0.86 -19.28
N GLY A 200 12.36 -1.93 -19.75
CA GLY A 200 13.03 -3.15 -20.22
C GLY A 200 13.75 -3.96 -19.12
N HIS A 201 13.38 -3.75 -17.86
CA HIS A 201 13.92 -4.46 -16.71
C HIS A 201 13.06 -5.64 -16.26
N TYR A 202 11.83 -5.76 -16.77
CA TYR A 202 10.86 -6.79 -16.41
C TYR A 202 10.17 -7.38 -17.66
N ASP A 203 10.94 -7.88 -18.62
CA ASP A 203 10.45 -8.31 -19.95
C ASP A 203 9.32 -9.36 -19.89
N GLU A 204 9.42 -10.32 -18.97
CA GLU A 204 8.36 -11.32 -18.73
C GLU A 204 7.07 -10.67 -18.22
N LEU A 205 7.21 -9.72 -17.28
CA LEU A 205 6.07 -9.01 -16.72
C LEU A 205 5.41 -8.09 -17.75
N ASP A 206 6.18 -7.39 -18.60
CA ASP A 206 5.64 -6.62 -19.73
C ASP A 206 4.76 -7.51 -20.62
N THR A 207 5.25 -8.70 -20.97
CA THR A 207 4.49 -9.67 -21.78
C THR A 207 3.20 -10.09 -21.07
N ILE A 208 3.26 -10.34 -19.75
CA ILE A 208 2.07 -10.69 -18.99
C ILE A 208 1.07 -9.53 -19.00
N MET A 209 1.51 -8.30 -18.71
CA MET A 209 0.65 -7.11 -18.66
C MET A 209 -0.08 -6.85 -19.98
N GLU A 210 0.54 -7.14 -21.12
CA GLU A 210 -0.08 -7.02 -22.45
C GLU A 210 -1.20 -8.04 -22.72
N THR A 211 -1.19 -9.17 -22.02
CA THR A 211 -2.14 -10.28 -22.23
C THR A 211 -3.26 -10.34 -21.20
N LEU A 212 -3.11 -9.64 -20.08
CA LEU A 212 -4.08 -9.63 -19.00
C LEU A 212 -5.37 -8.88 -19.39
N PRO A 213 -6.54 -9.33 -18.94
CA PRO A 213 -7.77 -8.56 -19.04
C PRO A 213 -7.64 -7.19 -18.35
N GLU A 214 -8.39 -6.20 -18.82
CA GLU A 214 -8.47 -4.92 -18.13
C GLU A 214 -8.96 -5.09 -16.69
N LYS A 215 -8.38 -4.32 -15.76
CA LYS A 215 -8.83 -4.19 -14.35
C LYS A 215 -8.79 -5.48 -13.53
N CYS A 216 -7.96 -6.45 -13.91
CA CYS A 216 -7.86 -7.72 -13.20
C CYS A 216 -6.72 -7.78 -12.17
N ILE A 217 -5.94 -6.72 -11.97
CA ILE A 217 -4.80 -6.75 -11.03
C ILE A 217 -5.24 -6.19 -9.68
N LEU A 218 -5.03 -6.96 -8.61
CA LEU A 218 -5.29 -6.52 -7.23
C LEU A 218 -4.04 -5.98 -6.54
N HIS A 219 -2.88 -6.56 -6.86
CA HIS A 219 -1.62 -6.24 -6.21
C HIS A 219 -0.46 -6.53 -7.15
N LEU A 220 0.46 -5.59 -7.30
CA LEU A 220 1.74 -5.83 -7.98
C LEU A 220 2.86 -5.11 -7.24
N VAL A 221 3.92 -5.85 -6.92
CA VAL A 221 5.12 -5.34 -6.29
C VAL A 221 6.33 -5.73 -7.14
N LEU A 222 7.15 -4.73 -7.44
CA LEU A 222 8.42 -4.86 -8.14
C LEU A 222 9.54 -4.86 -7.11
N ASN A 223 10.57 -5.68 -7.32
CA ASN A 223 11.76 -5.64 -6.48
C ASN A 223 12.65 -4.43 -6.89
N PRO A 224 12.88 -3.43 -6.03
CA PRO A 224 13.73 -2.28 -6.36
C PRO A 224 15.23 -2.59 -6.36
N TRP A 225 15.65 -3.73 -5.79
CA TRP A 225 17.05 -4.12 -5.65
C TRP A 225 17.51 -5.11 -6.72
N GLU A 226 16.60 -5.91 -7.28
CA GLU A 226 16.92 -6.95 -8.25
C GLU A 226 16.09 -6.82 -9.53
N ARG A 227 16.77 -6.92 -10.67
CA ARG A 227 16.14 -6.86 -11.99
C ARG A 227 15.23 -8.08 -12.19
N GLY A 228 14.05 -7.85 -12.79
CA GLY A 228 13.14 -8.92 -13.21
C GLY A 228 12.31 -9.56 -12.10
N GLN A 229 12.60 -9.30 -10.83
CA GLN A 229 11.86 -9.91 -9.71
C GLN A 229 10.57 -9.16 -9.38
N TYR A 230 9.45 -9.87 -9.38
CA TYR A 230 8.13 -9.29 -9.12
C TYR A 230 7.22 -10.27 -8.40
N PHE A 231 6.16 -9.74 -7.78
CA PHE A 231 5.08 -10.52 -7.18
C PHE A 231 3.73 -9.87 -7.53
N MET A 232 2.83 -10.63 -8.13
CA MET A 232 1.55 -10.15 -8.64
C MET A 232 0.39 -11.04 -8.18
N VAL A 233 -0.72 -10.42 -7.80
CA VAL A 233 -1.99 -11.06 -7.44
C VAL A 233 -3.10 -10.52 -8.34
N LEU A 234 -3.82 -11.42 -8.99
CA LEU A 234 -4.95 -11.11 -9.85
C LEU A 234 -6.29 -11.20 -9.10
N GLU A 235 -7.33 -10.61 -9.68
CA GLU A 235 -8.69 -10.58 -9.13
C GLU A 235 -9.30 -11.98 -9.01
N ASP A 236 -8.87 -12.91 -9.85
CA ASP A 236 -9.27 -14.32 -9.79
C ASP A 236 -8.46 -15.15 -8.76
N GLY A 237 -7.66 -14.48 -7.93
CA GLY A 237 -6.81 -15.12 -6.92
C GLY A 237 -5.57 -15.80 -7.48
N GLU A 238 -5.36 -15.80 -8.81
CA GLU A 238 -4.11 -16.27 -9.39
C GLU A 238 -2.96 -15.39 -8.89
N VAL A 239 -1.84 -16.04 -8.55
CA VAL A 239 -0.61 -15.39 -8.13
C VAL A 239 0.46 -15.71 -9.17
N LYS A 240 1.09 -14.68 -9.73
CA LYS A 240 2.22 -14.79 -10.67
C LYS A 240 3.43 -14.10 -10.06
N PHE A 241 4.59 -14.73 -10.12
CA PHE A 241 5.80 -14.16 -9.51
C PHE A 241 7.07 -14.65 -10.21
N CYS A 242 8.10 -13.82 -10.16
CA CYS A 242 9.47 -14.18 -10.48
C CYS A 242 10.32 -13.89 -9.25
N LEU A 243 10.66 -14.94 -8.49
CA LEU A 243 11.38 -14.85 -7.22
C LEU A 243 12.59 -15.81 -7.24
N PRO A 244 13.64 -15.56 -6.43
CA PRO A 244 14.66 -16.55 -6.14
C PRO A 244 14.04 -17.87 -5.67
N GLU A 245 14.63 -18.99 -6.08
CA GLU A 245 14.15 -20.36 -5.76
C GLU A 245 13.97 -20.57 -4.25
N GLU A 246 14.86 -20.00 -3.45
CA GLU A 246 14.80 -20.03 -1.98
C GLU A 246 13.49 -19.43 -1.45
N TYR A 247 13.03 -18.30 -2.00
CA TYR A 247 11.79 -17.66 -1.53
C TYR A 247 10.57 -18.38 -2.06
N ALA A 248 10.61 -18.77 -3.33
CA ALA A 248 9.52 -19.48 -3.98
C ALA A 248 9.19 -20.76 -3.20
N GLY A 249 10.21 -21.56 -2.86
CA GLY A 249 10.03 -22.78 -2.08
C GLY A 249 9.41 -22.56 -0.70
N GLU A 250 9.68 -21.42 -0.06
CA GLU A 250 9.09 -21.09 1.25
C GLU A 250 7.61 -20.69 1.17
N ILE A 251 7.18 -20.01 0.10
CA ILE A 251 5.85 -19.40 0.02
C ILE A 251 4.87 -20.16 -0.89
N GLU A 252 5.35 -21.06 -1.75
CA GLU A 252 4.54 -21.76 -2.75
C GLU A 252 3.36 -22.52 -2.14
N ASP A 253 3.58 -23.25 -1.04
CA ASP A 253 2.52 -24.03 -0.40
C ASP A 253 1.46 -23.11 0.23
N ALA A 254 1.89 -22.00 0.81
CA ALA A 254 0.98 -20.98 1.34
C ALA A 254 0.16 -20.30 0.22
N ILE A 255 0.75 -20.09 -0.96
CA ILE A 255 0.03 -19.58 -2.15
C ILE A 255 -1.00 -20.61 -2.63
N LYS A 256 -0.62 -21.89 -2.76
CA LYS A 256 -1.52 -22.97 -3.18
C LYS A 256 -2.70 -23.10 -2.21
N ASP A 257 -2.43 -23.09 -0.91
CA ASP A 257 -3.46 -23.13 0.13
C ASP A 257 -4.41 -21.94 0.04
N HIS A 258 -3.86 -20.73 -0.18
CA HIS A 258 -4.67 -19.54 -0.36
C HIS A 258 -5.58 -19.64 -1.59
N GLN A 259 -5.04 -20.05 -2.73
CA GLN A 259 -5.79 -20.20 -3.98
C GLN A 259 -6.92 -21.23 -3.83
N ASN A 260 -6.66 -22.35 -3.17
CA ASN A 260 -7.67 -23.37 -2.88
C ASN A 260 -8.81 -22.84 -1.99
N GLN A 261 -8.48 -22.06 -0.95
CA GLN A 261 -9.48 -21.40 -0.11
C GLN A 261 -10.32 -20.40 -0.91
N TRP A 262 -9.67 -19.63 -1.79
CA TRP A 262 -10.33 -18.62 -2.61
C TRP A 262 -11.33 -19.25 -3.60
N GLN A 263 -10.94 -20.34 -4.28
CA GLN A 263 -11.83 -21.10 -5.15
C GLN A 263 -13.02 -21.69 -4.39
N THR A 264 -12.78 -22.23 -3.19
CA THR A 264 -13.84 -22.81 -2.33
C THR A 264 -14.87 -21.75 -1.93
N LYS A 265 -14.43 -20.54 -1.55
CA LYS A 265 -15.32 -19.41 -1.23
C LYS A 265 -16.18 -18.98 -2.42
N ARG A 266 -15.64 -19.00 -3.65
CA ARG A 266 -16.45 -18.68 -4.85
C ARG A 266 -17.53 -19.70 -5.11
N ILE A 267 -17.22 -21.00 -5.01
CA ILE A 267 -18.20 -22.06 -5.31
C ILE A 267 -19.35 -22.06 -4.29
N SER A 268 -19.07 -21.83 -3.00
CA SER A 268 -20.09 -21.82 -1.95
C SER A 268 -21.09 -20.66 -2.10
N SER A 269 -20.66 -19.52 -2.65
CA SER A 269 -21.54 -18.37 -2.93
C SER A 269 -22.63 -18.66 -3.99
N ILE A 270 -22.42 -19.65 -4.86
CA ILE A 270 -23.30 -19.92 -6.01
C ILE A 270 -24.45 -20.88 -5.66
N LYS A 271 -24.29 -21.76 -4.66
CA LYS A 271 -25.27 -22.83 -4.35
C LYS A 271 -26.53 -22.37 -3.58
N GLY A 272 -26.68 -21.07 -3.30
CA GLY A 272 -27.76 -20.49 -2.48
C GLY A 272 -29.03 -20.00 -3.19
N GLY A 273 -29.27 -20.33 -4.47
CA GLY A 273 -30.59 -20.17 -5.10
C GLY A 273 -30.99 -18.75 -5.57
N LYS A 274 -30.16 -17.73 -5.39
CA LYS A 274 -30.21 -16.48 -6.16
C LYS A 274 -28.79 -16.07 -6.50
N ALA A 275 -28.45 -16.08 -7.79
CA ALA A 275 -27.16 -15.63 -8.28
C ALA A 275 -27.04 -14.11 -8.10
N GLN A 276 -26.73 -13.68 -6.89
CA GLN A 276 -26.10 -12.39 -6.65
C GLN A 276 -24.61 -12.69 -6.53
N SER A 277 -23.85 -12.39 -7.59
CA SER A 277 -22.39 -12.46 -7.58
C SER A 277 -21.84 -11.34 -6.67
N HIS A 278 -22.01 -11.48 -5.37
CA HIS A 278 -21.24 -10.73 -4.39
C HIS A 278 -20.08 -11.61 -3.95
N ILE A 279 -18.85 -11.15 -4.20
CA ILE A 279 -17.64 -11.76 -3.68
C ILE A 279 -17.71 -11.69 -2.14
N VAL A 280 -18.15 -12.78 -1.51
CA VAL A 280 -18.15 -12.96 -0.06
C VAL A 280 -16.78 -13.53 0.30
N GLY A 281 -15.80 -12.68 0.57
CA GLY A 281 -14.47 -13.19 0.92
C GLY A 281 -13.43 -12.15 1.26
N ALA A 282 -13.43 -10.99 0.58
CA ALA A 282 -12.59 -9.88 0.97
C ALA A 282 -13.25 -9.13 2.13
N ASN A 283 -12.51 -8.92 3.23
CA ASN A 283 -12.84 -7.84 4.13
C ASN A 283 -12.92 -6.57 3.28
N LYS A 284 -14.11 -5.98 3.13
CA LYS A 284 -14.28 -4.70 2.46
C LYS A 284 -13.59 -3.63 3.31
N ILE A 285 -12.28 -3.47 3.11
CA ILE A 285 -11.57 -2.32 3.64
C ILE A 285 -11.93 -1.18 2.70
N HIS A 286 -12.90 -0.41 3.15
CA HIS A 286 -13.26 0.86 2.59
C HIS A 286 -12.01 1.75 2.45
N MET A 287 -11.51 1.97 1.23
CA MET A 287 -11.04 3.31 0.85
C MET A 287 -12.26 4.24 0.79
N VAL A 288 -13.00 4.34 1.89
CA VAL A 288 -13.90 5.46 2.08
C VAL A 288 -12.94 6.60 2.33
N LEU A 289 -12.97 7.57 1.43
CA LEU A 289 -12.54 8.93 1.69
C LEU A 289 -13.32 9.41 2.92
N LYS A 290 -12.87 9.02 4.12
CA LYS A 290 -13.52 9.42 5.36
C LYS A 290 -13.24 10.90 5.47
N ASP A 291 -14.30 11.70 5.54
CA ASP A 291 -14.21 13.04 6.10
C ASP A 291 -13.46 12.88 7.41
N GLY A 292 -12.26 13.47 7.51
CA GLY A 292 -11.36 13.32 8.65
C GLY A 292 -11.88 14.02 9.89
N ARG A 293 -13.12 13.73 10.31
CA ARG A 293 -13.63 14.11 11.61
C ARG A 293 -12.73 13.46 12.64
N ARG A 294 -11.94 14.29 13.32
CA ARG A 294 -11.22 13.93 14.54
C ARG A 294 -12.18 13.11 15.39
N ARG A 295 -11.81 11.87 15.71
CA ARG A 295 -12.47 11.17 16.82
C ARG A 295 -12.15 11.98 18.07
N ASP A 296 -13.09 12.82 18.49
CA ASP A 296 -13.07 13.46 19.80
C ASP A 296 -13.41 12.38 20.83
N LYS A 297 -12.43 11.53 21.16
CA LYS A 297 -12.38 10.80 22.43
C LYS A 297 -10.93 10.56 22.82
N ASP A 298 -10.59 11.12 23.98
CA ASP A 298 -9.34 10.94 24.71
C ASP A 298 -9.06 9.44 24.95
N GLY A 299 -8.03 8.94 24.28
CA GLY A 299 -7.38 7.68 24.58
C GLY A 299 -5.89 7.84 24.26
N PRO A 300 -4.96 7.53 25.19
CA PRO A 300 -3.53 7.76 25.02
C PRO A 300 -2.82 6.73 24.12
N ASP A 301 -3.54 5.99 23.29
CA ASP A 301 -3.07 4.68 22.77
C ASP A 301 -2.47 4.68 21.35
N ALA A 302 -2.32 5.85 20.72
CA ALA A 302 -1.37 5.93 19.62
C ALA A 302 0.02 5.78 20.24
N PRO A 303 0.81 4.74 19.87
CA PRO A 303 2.18 4.66 20.35
C PRO A 303 2.87 5.98 20.00
N PRO A 304 3.68 6.55 20.90
CA PRO A 304 4.47 7.72 20.54
C PRO A 304 5.24 7.37 19.25
N PRO A 305 5.33 8.30 18.27
CA PRO A 305 6.26 8.10 17.16
C PRO A 305 7.60 7.72 17.78
N TYR A 306 8.21 6.64 17.29
CA TYR A 306 9.46 6.12 17.84
C TYR A 306 10.48 7.26 17.86
N ASP A 307 10.79 7.77 19.05
CA ASP A 307 11.86 8.73 19.27
C ASP A 307 13.14 7.90 19.17
N GLY A 308 13.67 7.77 17.95
CA GLY A 308 14.80 6.88 17.66
C GLY A 308 16.01 7.19 18.51
N GLY A 309 16.06 6.52 19.67
CA GLY A 309 17.13 6.60 20.62
C GLY A 309 18.39 6.14 19.91
N SER A 310 19.30 7.08 19.69
CA SER A 310 20.64 6.82 19.21
C SER A 310 21.29 5.77 20.11
N VAL A 311 21.47 4.56 19.59
CA VAL A 311 22.33 3.51 20.17
C VAL A 311 23.76 3.78 19.77
#